data_AF-A0A9Q0PND1-F1
#
_entry.id   AF-A0A9Q0PND1-F1
#
_cell.length_a   1.000
_cell.length_b   1.000
_cell.length_c   1.000
_cell.angle_alpha   90.00
_cell.angle_beta   90.00
_cell.angle_gamma   90.00
#
_symmetry.space_group_name_H-M   'P 1'
#
loop_
_entity.id
_entity.type
_entity.pdbx_description
1 polymer ?
#
loop_
_entity_poly.entity_id
_entity_poly.type
_entity_poly.pdbx_seq_one_letter_code
_entity_poly.pdbx_strand_id
1 'polypeptide(L)'
;MLLLSRKMILRRLSKTSLKKAMSAYGFEIVQTLIVDIEPDINVKRAMNEINAAARMRVAANEKAEAEKILQIKRAEGEAESKYLSGLGIARQRQAIVDGLRDSVLAFSENVPGTSAKDVMDMVLVTQYFDTMKEIGASSKSSSVFIPHGPGAVRDIASQIRDGLLQGNSAQQ
;
A
#
# COMPACT_ATOMS: atom_id res chain seq x y z
N MET A 1 -36.40 -0.64 -21.04
CA MET A 1 -37.37 -0.32 -19.96
C MET A 1 -38.29 0.86 -20.32
N LEU A 2 -37.76 1.97 -20.83
CA LEU A 2 -38.56 3.17 -21.22
C LEU A 2 -39.68 2.90 -22.26
N LEU A 3 -39.42 2.10 -23.30
CA LEU A 3 -40.42 1.78 -24.34
C LEU A 3 -41.56 0.88 -23.83
N LEU A 4 -41.26 -0.10 -22.97
CA LEU A 4 -42.28 -0.96 -22.36
C LEU A 4 -43.22 -0.15 -21.46
N SER A 5 -42.67 0.77 -20.66
CA SER A 5 -43.46 1.65 -19.80
C SER A 5 -44.40 2.53 -20.62
N ARG A 6 -43.92 3.13 -21.72
CA ARG A 6 -44.76 3.90 -22.65
C ARG A 6 -45.83 3.04 -23.34
N LYS A 7 -45.52 1.81 -23.77
CA LYS A 7 -46.50 0.89 -24.39
C LYS A 7 -47.66 0.58 -23.43
N MET A 8 -47.39 0.42 -22.14
CA MET A 8 -48.41 0.17 -21.12
C MET A 8 -49.35 1.38 -20.93
N ILE A 9 -48.79 2.59 -20.93
CA ILE A 9 -49.55 3.85 -20.83
C ILE A 9 -50.44 4.04 -22.07
N LEU A 10 -49.88 3.88 -23.27
CA LEU A 10 -50.61 3.96 -24.53
C LEU A 10 -51.77 2.96 -24.60
N ARG A 11 -51.55 1.71 -24.16
CA ARG A 11 -52.60 0.69 -24.12
C ARG A 11 -53.77 1.10 -23.22
N ARG A 12 -53.47 1.68 -22.06
CA ARG A 12 -54.49 2.15 -21.11
C ARG A 12 -55.28 3.32 -21.68
N LEU A 13 -54.59 4.27 -22.31
CA LEU A 13 -55.21 5.42 -22.97
C LEU A 13 -56.13 4.98 -24.12
N SER A 14 -55.64 4.13 -25.02
CA SER A 14 -56.43 3.65 -26.16
C SER A 14 -57.65 2.84 -25.74
N LYS A 15 -57.52 1.95 -24.72
CA LYS A 15 -58.65 1.21 -24.16
C LYS A 15 -59.74 2.14 -23.64
N THR A 16 -59.35 3.18 -22.91
CA THR A 16 -60.29 4.12 -22.27
C THR A 16 -61.03 4.94 -23.33
N SER A 17 -60.32 5.46 -24.32
CA SER A 17 -60.92 6.20 -25.44
C SER A 17 -61.86 5.33 -26.27
N LEU A 18 -61.45 4.10 -26.60
CA LEU A 18 -62.26 3.19 -27.42
C LEU A 18 -63.49 2.68 -26.66
N LYS A 19 -63.37 2.39 -25.36
CA LYS A 19 -64.50 2.02 -24.51
C LYS A 19 -65.56 3.14 -24.51
N LYS A 20 -65.15 4.40 -24.33
CA LYS A 20 -66.08 5.54 -24.31
C LYS A 20 -66.83 5.72 -25.65
N ALA A 21 -66.14 5.57 -26.78
CA ALA A 21 -66.74 5.72 -28.10
C ALA A 21 -67.69 4.55 -28.46
N MET A 22 -67.33 3.32 -28.11
CA MET A 22 -68.05 2.11 -28.49
C MET A 22 -69.21 1.77 -27.54
N SER A 23 -69.19 2.28 -26.30
CA SER A 23 -70.32 2.17 -25.38
C SER A 23 -71.61 2.80 -25.92
N ALA A 24 -71.53 3.85 -26.76
CA ALA A 24 -72.69 4.45 -27.41
C ALA A 24 -73.37 3.51 -28.43
N TYR A 25 -72.64 2.51 -28.92
CA TYR A 25 -73.11 1.52 -29.90
C TYR A 25 -73.42 0.15 -29.26
N GLY A 26 -73.40 0.06 -27.92
CA GLY A 26 -73.72 -1.18 -27.20
C GLY A 26 -72.58 -2.21 -27.14
N PHE A 27 -71.35 -1.85 -27.52
CA PHE A 27 -70.19 -2.74 -27.45
C PHE A 27 -69.34 -2.51 -26.20
N GLU A 28 -68.93 -3.58 -25.53
CA GLU A 28 -67.98 -3.53 -24.41
C GLU A 28 -66.58 -4.01 -24.82
N ILE A 29 -65.59 -3.13 -24.74
CA ILE A 29 -64.19 -3.45 -25.02
C ILE A 29 -63.53 -4.10 -23.79
N VAL A 30 -63.34 -5.42 -23.83
CA VAL A 30 -62.70 -6.20 -22.76
C VAL A 30 -61.19 -5.93 -22.70
N GLN A 31 -60.49 -5.93 -23.83
CA GLN A 31 -59.05 -5.71 -23.90
C GLN A 31 -58.64 -5.09 -25.24
N THR A 32 -57.66 -4.17 -25.20
CA THR A 32 -56.97 -3.69 -26.39
C THR A 32 -55.53 -4.21 -26.37
N LEU A 33 -55.09 -4.79 -27.48
CA LEU A 33 -53.71 -5.25 -27.67
C LEU A 33 -53.00 -4.26 -28.60
N ILE A 34 -51.87 -3.73 -28.16
CA ILE A 34 -50.96 -3.01 -29.05
C ILE A 34 -49.95 -4.03 -29.57
N VAL A 35 -50.03 -4.33 -30.86
CA VAL A 35 -49.18 -5.30 -31.55
C VAL A 35 -47.74 -4.77 -31.55
N ASP A 36 -47.47 -3.70 -32.32
CA ASP A 36 -46.14 -3.09 -32.39
C ASP A 36 -46.17 -1.56 -32.33
N ILE A 37 -45.07 -1.00 -31.82
CA ILE A 37 -44.80 0.45 -31.82
C ILE A 37 -43.41 0.61 -32.40
N GLU A 38 -43.33 1.14 -33.61
CA GLU A 38 -42.08 1.47 -34.26
C GLU A 38 -41.83 2.98 -34.14
N PRO A 39 -40.95 3.42 -33.23
CA PRO A 39 -40.50 4.80 -33.22
C PRO A 39 -39.62 5.06 -34.44
N ASP A 40 -39.53 6.34 -34.83
CA ASP A 40 -38.59 6.79 -35.85
C ASP A 40 -37.16 6.30 -35.56
N ILE A 41 -36.44 5.94 -36.63
CA ILE A 41 -35.06 5.42 -36.58
C ILE A 41 -34.16 6.37 -35.78
N ASN A 42 -34.32 7.69 -35.95
CA ASN A 42 -33.53 8.69 -35.24
C ASN A 42 -33.81 8.67 -33.73
N VAL A 43 -35.07 8.50 -33.33
CA VAL A 43 -35.47 8.42 -31.91
C VAL A 43 -34.94 7.13 -31.29
N LYS A 44 -34.99 6.00 -32.01
CA LYS A 44 -34.46 4.71 -31.54
C LYS A 44 -32.95 4.79 -31.30
N ARG A 45 -32.20 5.40 -32.22
CA ARG A 45 -30.75 5.59 -32.07
C ARG A 45 -30.43 6.50 -30.89
N ALA A 46 -31.06 7.66 -30.79
CA ALA A 46 -30.85 8.60 -29.69
C ALA A 46 -31.19 7.97 -28.32
N MET A 47 -32.30 7.21 -28.24
CA MET A 47 -32.65 6.50 -27.01
C MET A 47 -31.62 5.44 -26.62
N ASN A 48 -31.06 4.71 -27.60
CA ASN A 48 -30.02 3.72 -27.33
C ASN A 48 -28.72 4.38 -26.87
N GLU A 49 -28.31 5.48 -27.51
CA GLU A 49 -27.13 6.25 -27.12
C GLU A 49 -27.26 6.82 -25.70
N ILE A 50 -28.41 7.40 -25.34
CA ILE A 50 -28.65 7.90 -23.98
C ILE A 50 -28.55 6.77 -22.94
N ASN A 51 -29.15 5.61 -23.22
CA ASN A 51 -29.08 4.47 -22.31
C ASN A 51 -27.67 3.89 -22.21
N ALA A 52 -26.94 3.83 -23.32
CA ALA A 52 -25.56 3.40 -23.35
C ALA A 52 -24.66 4.37 -22.56
N ALA A 53 -24.79 5.68 -22.78
CA ALA A 53 -24.07 6.71 -22.06
C ALA A 53 -24.36 6.69 -20.55
N ALA A 54 -25.63 6.54 -20.16
CA ALA A 54 -26.01 6.42 -18.75
C ALA A 54 -25.37 5.19 -18.09
N ARG A 55 -25.39 4.04 -18.77
CA ARG A 55 -24.72 2.81 -18.29
C ARG A 55 -23.21 2.97 -18.21
N MET A 56 -22.60 3.56 -19.23
CA MET A 56 -21.16 3.84 -19.25
C MET A 56 -20.76 4.78 -18.12
N ARG A 57 -21.56 5.81 -17.81
CA ARG A 57 -21.28 6.73 -16.71
C ARG A 57 -21.30 6.02 -15.35
N VAL A 58 -22.29 5.17 -15.12
CA VAL A 58 -22.37 4.36 -13.88
C VAL A 58 -21.15 3.44 -13.79
N ALA A 59 -20.84 2.69 -14.85
CA ALA A 59 -19.68 1.81 -14.87
C ALA A 59 -18.34 2.55 -14.70
N ALA A 60 -18.20 3.76 -15.26
CA ALA A 60 -17.00 4.58 -15.10
C ALA A 60 -16.85 5.07 -13.65
N ASN A 61 -17.94 5.50 -13.01
CA ASN A 61 -17.91 5.93 -11.61
C ASN A 61 -17.56 4.76 -10.68
N GLU A 62 -18.18 3.59 -10.88
CA GLU A 62 -17.88 2.39 -10.08
C GLU A 62 -16.41 1.95 -10.26
N LYS A 63 -15.88 2.01 -11.49
CA LYS A 63 -14.47 1.71 -11.76
C LYS A 63 -13.54 2.71 -11.07
N ALA A 64 -13.83 4.01 -11.15
CA ALA A 64 -13.03 5.05 -10.53
C ALA A 64 -13.02 4.92 -9.00
N GLU A 65 -14.16 4.56 -8.40
CA GLU A 65 -14.27 4.32 -6.96
C GLU A 65 -13.50 3.06 -6.54
N ALA A 66 -13.59 1.98 -7.32
CA ALA A 66 -12.80 0.77 -7.07
C ALA A 66 -11.29 1.04 -7.15
N GLU A 67 -10.85 1.82 -8.15
CA GLU A 67 -9.43 2.19 -8.32
C GLU A 67 -8.94 3.06 -7.15
N LYS A 68 -9.75 4.02 -6.72
CA LYS A 68 -9.47 4.83 -5.52
C LYS A 68 -9.30 3.96 -4.28
N ILE A 69 -10.20 3.02 -4.04
CA ILE A 69 -10.13 2.11 -2.89
C ILE A 69 -8.86 1.26 -2.97
N LEU A 70 -8.56 0.71 -4.15
CA LEU A 70 -7.36 -0.11 -4.36
C LEU A 70 -6.08 0.69 -4.06
N GLN A 71 -6.01 1.94 -4.53
CA GLN A 71 -4.86 2.81 -4.31
C GLN A 71 -4.68 3.16 -2.83
N ILE A 72 -5.77 3.51 -2.14
CA ILE A 72 -5.73 3.79 -0.69
C ILE A 72 -5.28 2.56 0.08
N LYS A 73 -5.86 1.39 -0.20
CA LYS A 73 -5.51 0.14 0.48
C LYS A 73 -4.06 -0.26 0.26
N ARG A 74 -3.54 -0.04 -0.94
CA ARG A 74 -2.13 -0.25 -1.25
C ARG A 74 -1.23 0.71 -0.45
N ALA A 75 -1.58 1.99 -0.42
CA ALA A 75 -0.82 2.99 0.34
C ALA A 75 -0.84 2.71 1.86
N GLU A 76 -1.99 2.31 2.41
CA GLU A 76 -2.14 1.87 3.80
C GLU A 76 -1.24 0.66 4.09
N GLY A 77 -1.29 -0.37 3.24
CA GLY A 77 -0.45 -1.57 3.40
C GLY A 77 1.04 -1.28 3.28
N GLU A 78 1.45 -0.39 2.38
CA GLU A 78 2.85 0.03 2.25
C GLU A 78 3.32 0.84 3.47
N ALA A 79 2.47 1.69 4.05
CA ALA A 79 2.77 2.43 5.27
C ALA A 79 2.89 1.51 6.49
N GLU A 80 1.94 0.58 6.65
CA GLU A 80 1.94 -0.39 7.74
C GLU A 80 3.14 -1.34 7.66
N SER A 81 3.48 -1.82 6.45
CA SER A 81 4.67 -2.64 6.23
C SER A 81 5.96 -1.93 6.63
N LYS A 82 6.13 -0.66 6.24
CA LYS A 82 7.29 0.16 6.65
C LYS A 82 7.32 0.37 8.17
N TYR A 83 6.17 0.62 8.79
CA TYR A 83 6.08 0.78 10.24
C TYR A 83 6.49 -0.50 10.98
N LEU A 84 5.94 -1.66 10.58
CA LEU A 84 6.28 -2.96 11.17
C LEU A 84 7.75 -3.32 10.95
N SER A 85 8.30 -3.02 9.77
CA SER A 85 9.73 -3.21 9.48
C SER A 85 10.61 -2.35 10.39
N GLY A 86 10.28 -1.06 10.55
CA GLY A 86 10.99 -0.16 11.48
C GLY A 86 10.90 -0.63 12.93
N LEU A 87 9.73 -1.09 13.36
CA LEU A 87 9.52 -1.67 14.69
C LEU A 87 10.34 -2.95 14.88
N GLY A 88 10.41 -3.81 13.87
CA GLY A 88 11.23 -5.02 13.86
C GLY A 88 12.72 -4.72 14.03
N ILE A 89 13.24 -3.76 13.27
CA ILE A 89 14.64 -3.31 13.38
C ILE A 89 14.92 -2.71 14.77
N ALA A 90 14.02 -1.88 15.29
CA ALA A 90 14.17 -1.30 16.62
C ALA A 90 14.21 -2.37 17.72
N ARG A 91 13.29 -3.34 17.68
CA ARG A 91 13.28 -4.48 18.60
C ARG A 91 14.51 -5.36 18.46
N GLN A 92 14.96 -5.61 17.23
CA GLN A 92 16.19 -6.34 16.98
C GLN A 92 17.40 -5.62 17.59
N ARG A 93 17.53 -4.31 17.38
CA ARG A 93 18.60 -3.50 17.98
C ARG A 93 18.57 -3.55 19.50
N GLN A 94 17.39 -3.46 20.10
CA GLN A 94 17.23 -3.59 21.55
C GLN A 94 17.73 -4.94 22.04
N ALA A 95 17.29 -6.04 21.42
CA ALA A 95 17.73 -7.40 21.77
C ALA A 95 19.24 -7.59 21.62
N ILE A 96 19.87 -6.98 20.61
CA ILE A 96 21.34 -7.00 20.42
C ILE A 96 22.03 -6.28 21.58
N VAL A 97 21.58 -5.08 21.95
CA VAL A 97 22.18 -4.30 23.04
C VAL A 97 22.03 -5.01 24.38
N ASP A 98 20.85 -5.56 24.65
CA ASP A 98 20.59 -6.31 25.88
C ASP A 98 21.45 -7.57 25.95
N GLY A 99 21.54 -8.34 24.85
CA GLY A 99 22.41 -9.52 24.78
C GLY A 99 23.90 -9.19 24.91
N LEU A 100 24.37 -8.08 24.35
CA LEU A 100 25.76 -7.63 24.51
C LEU A 100 26.04 -7.23 25.96
N ARG A 101 25.11 -6.51 26.60
CA ARG A 101 25.21 -6.14 28.02
C ARG A 101 25.33 -7.38 28.90
N ASP A 102 24.46 -8.36 28.68
CA ASP A 102 24.48 -9.62 29.45
C ASP A 102 25.80 -10.38 29.22
N SER A 103 26.30 -10.39 27.98
CA SER A 103 27.59 -11.02 27.63
C SER A 103 28.77 -10.34 28.34
N VAL A 104 28.77 -9.01 28.42
CA VAL A 104 29.83 -8.25 29.11
C VAL A 104 29.79 -8.51 30.62
N LEU A 105 28.60 -8.55 31.23
CA LEU A 105 28.44 -8.87 32.66
C LEU A 105 28.91 -10.29 32.96
N ALA A 106 28.46 -11.28 32.18
CA ALA A 106 28.85 -12.67 32.38
C ALA A 106 30.36 -12.89 32.21
N PHE A 107 31.01 -12.20 31.27
CA PHE A 107 32.47 -12.32 31.08
C PHE A 107 33.26 -11.68 32.23
N SER A 108 32.80 -10.52 32.72
CA SER A 108 33.42 -9.82 33.85
C SER A 108 33.32 -10.63 35.16
N GLU A 109 32.22 -11.36 35.36
CA GLU A 109 32.05 -12.26 36.52
C GLU A 109 32.94 -13.51 36.46
N ASN A 110 33.11 -14.10 35.26
CA ASN A 110 33.83 -15.36 35.10
C ASN A 110 35.35 -15.21 34.97
N VAL A 111 35.86 -14.01 34.64
CA VAL A 111 37.30 -13.75 34.48
C VAL A 111 37.74 -12.66 35.47
N PRO A 112 38.34 -13.04 36.62
CA PRO A 112 38.75 -12.08 37.63
C PRO A 112 39.78 -11.08 37.09
N GLY A 113 39.53 -9.79 37.29
CA GLY A 113 40.45 -8.70 36.93
C GLY A 113 40.19 -8.05 35.57
N THR A 114 39.16 -8.45 34.83
CA THR A 114 38.76 -7.78 33.58
C THR A 114 37.72 -6.70 33.82
N SER A 115 37.94 -5.51 33.28
CA SER A 115 36.96 -4.42 33.32
C SER A 115 36.02 -4.49 32.12
N ALA A 116 34.82 -3.91 32.23
CA ALA A 116 33.89 -3.79 31.10
C ALA A 116 34.50 -3.09 29.87
N LYS A 117 35.51 -2.25 30.09
CA LYS A 117 36.27 -1.57 29.02
C LYS A 117 37.14 -2.55 28.23
N ASP A 118 37.82 -3.47 28.92
CA ASP A 118 38.68 -4.47 28.28
C ASP A 118 37.87 -5.45 27.42
N VAL A 119 36.66 -5.80 27.88
CA VAL A 119 35.72 -6.63 27.11
C VAL A 119 35.24 -5.89 25.86
N MET A 120 34.89 -4.60 25.98
CA MET A 120 34.49 -3.79 24.82
C MET A 120 35.63 -3.63 23.80
N ASP A 121 36.87 -3.40 24.26
CA ASP A 121 38.03 -3.28 23.40
C ASP A 121 38.28 -4.61 22.64
N MET A 122 38.11 -5.76 23.29
CA MET A 122 38.20 -7.07 22.62
C MET A 122 37.07 -7.28 21.59
N VAL A 123 35.83 -6.94 21.92
CA VAL A 123 34.68 -7.01 20.99
C VAL A 123 34.90 -6.13 19.76
N LEU A 124 35.43 -4.91 19.93
CA LEU A 124 35.78 -4.00 18.83
C LEU A 124 36.82 -4.61 17.88
N VAL A 125 37.84 -5.27 18.42
CA VAL A 125 38.86 -5.96 17.63
C VAL A 125 38.27 -7.16 16.87
N THR A 126 37.39 -7.95 17.50
CA THR A 126 36.69 -9.04 16.82
C THR A 126 35.79 -8.53 15.69
N GLN A 127 35.02 -7.47 15.93
CA GLN A 127 34.16 -6.86 14.91
C GLN A 127 34.96 -6.30 13.73
N TYR A 128 36.14 -5.74 13.98
CA TYR A 128 37.06 -5.30 12.94
C TYR A 128 37.52 -6.48 12.06
N PHE A 129 37.84 -7.63 12.64
CA PHE A 129 38.19 -8.82 11.85
C PHE A 129 37.00 -9.45 11.12
N ASP A 130 35.82 -9.47 11.73
CA ASP A 130 34.61 -9.99 11.08
C ASP A 130 34.18 -9.13 9.89
N THR A 131 34.25 -7.79 10.02
CA THR A 131 34.01 -6.88 8.89
C THR A 131 35.05 -7.06 7.80
N MET A 132 36.33 -7.23 8.14
CA MET A 132 37.38 -7.55 7.17
C MET A 132 37.12 -8.87 6.45
N LYS A 133 36.66 -9.90 7.17
CA LYS A 133 36.29 -11.21 6.61
C LYS A 133 35.10 -11.11 5.66
N GLU A 134 34.06 -10.35 6.02
CA GLU A 134 32.87 -10.14 5.19
C GLU A 134 33.21 -9.37 3.90
N ILE A 135 34.02 -8.31 4.02
CA ILE A 135 34.55 -7.55 2.87
C ILE A 135 35.40 -8.45 1.96
N GLY A 136 36.22 -9.34 2.53
CA GLY A 136 37.05 -10.29 1.77
C GLY A 136 36.27 -11.44 1.14
N ALA A 137 35.15 -11.85 1.74
CA ALA A 137 34.28 -12.92 1.23
C ALA A 137 33.33 -12.43 0.11
N SER A 138 33.04 -11.13 0.06
CA SER A 138 32.22 -10.54 -1.00
C SER A 138 32.97 -10.51 -2.34
N SER A 139 32.58 -11.37 -3.29
CA SER A 139 33.23 -11.53 -4.60
C SER A 139 33.21 -10.31 -5.53
N LYS A 140 32.62 -9.17 -5.10
CA LYS A 140 32.55 -7.90 -5.85
C LYS A 140 33.44 -6.78 -5.27
N SER A 141 34.28 -7.07 -4.28
CA SER A 141 35.09 -6.05 -3.60
C SER A 141 36.31 -5.67 -4.46
N SER A 142 36.29 -4.47 -5.06
CA SER A 142 37.20 -4.03 -6.12
C SER A 142 38.53 -3.40 -5.63
N SER A 143 39.13 -3.94 -4.55
CA SER A 143 40.27 -3.38 -3.79
C SER A 143 39.85 -2.37 -2.71
N VAL A 144 40.09 -2.73 -1.44
CA VAL A 144 39.91 -1.87 -0.26
C VAL A 144 41.29 -1.71 0.39
N PHE A 145 41.84 -0.50 0.36
CA PHE A 145 43.09 -0.18 1.04
C PHE A 145 42.82 0.03 2.54
N ILE A 146 43.13 -0.98 3.35
CA ILE A 146 43.06 -0.91 4.80
C ILE A 146 44.44 -0.45 5.31
N PRO A 147 44.54 0.69 6.03
CA PRO A 147 45.78 1.08 6.68
C PRO A 147 46.15 0.02 7.74
N HIS A 148 47.16 -0.80 7.44
CA HIS A 148 47.62 -1.91 8.28
C HIS A 148 48.92 -1.49 8.99
N GLY A 149 48.79 -0.63 9.99
CA GLY A 149 49.84 -0.36 10.96
C GLY A 149 49.39 -0.79 12.35
N PRO A 150 50.28 -1.26 13.25
CA PRO A 150 49.93 -1.58 14.64
C PRO A 150 49.27 -0.41 15.40
N GLY A 151 49.50 0.83 14.95
CA GLY A 151 48.85 2.04 15.46
C GLY A 151 47.50 2.38 14.81
N ALA A 152 47.17 1.82 13.64
CA ALA A 152 46.01 2.23 12.86
C ALA A 152 44.68 1.96 13.57
N VAL A 153 44.58 0.85 14.32
CA VAL A 153 43.38 0.54 15.12
C VAL A 153 43.21 1.55 16.27
N ARG A 154 44.31 1.96 16.91
CA ARG A 154 44.30 2.98 17.97
C ARG A 154 43.92 4.35 17.41
N ASP A 155 44.43 4.68 16.23
CA ASP A 155 44.15 5.95 15.56
C ASP A 155 42.68 6.03 15.11
N ILE A 156 42.13 4.94 14.56
CA ILE A 156 40.69 4.85 14.22
C ILE A 156 39.83 4.97 15.49
N ALA A 157 40.19 4.27 16.57
CA ALA A 157 39.45 4.35 17.83
C ALA A 157 39.50 5.75 18.46
N SER A 158 40.64 6.45 18.37
CA SER A 158 40.78 7.84 18.82
C SER A 158 39.92 8.76 17.96
N GLN A 159 40.00 8.66 16.63
CA GLN A 159 39.24 9.51 15.72
C GLN A 159 37.72 9.36 15.88
N ILE A 160 37.22 8.14 16.11
CA ILE A 160 35.80 7.91 16.38
C ILE A 160 35.39 8.57 17.70
N ARG A 161 36.22 8.45 18.75
CA ARG A 161 35.94 9.04 20.06
C ARG A 161 35.97 10.57 20.03
N ASP A 162 36.97 11.15 19.36
CA ASP A 162 37.14 12.59 19.23
C ASP A 162 36.02 13.19 18.35
N GLY A 163 35.62 12.49 17.28
CA GLY A 163 34.48 12.89 16.45
C GLY A 163 33.14 12.92 17.21
N LEU A 164 32.89 11.94 18.08
CA LEU A 164 31.69 11.91 18.93
C LEU A 164 31.70 13.02 20.00
N LEU A 165 32.87 13.31 20.58
CA LEU A 165 33.03 14.39 21.57
C LEU A 165 32.86 15.78 20.92
N GLN A 166 33.41 15.98 19.71
CA GLN A 166 33.25 17.22 18.93
C GLN A 166 31.79 17.43 18.48
N GLY A 167 31.08 16.35 18.15
CA GLY A 167 29.65 16.41 17.80
C GLY A 167 28.76 16.83 18.96
N ASN A 168 29.09 16.40 20.19
CA ASN A 168 28.35 16.79 21.40
C ASN A 168 28.64 18.24 21.85
N SER A 169 29.85 18.76 21.61
CA SER A 169 30.19 20.17 21.92
C SER A 169 29.67 21.16 20.87
N ALA A 170 29.37 20.70 19.65
CA ALA A 170 28.71 21.51 18.62
C ALA A 170 27.17 21.58 18.76
N GLN A 171 26.57 20.79 19.66
CA GLN A 171 25.13 20.76 19.93
C GLN A 171 24.70 21.56 21.18
N GLN A 172 25.62 22.23 21.87
CA GLN A 172 25.31 23.21 22.92
C GLN A 172 25.33 24.64 22.39
#